data_AF-V2XY88-F1
#
_entry.id   AF-V2XY88-F1
#
_cell.length_a   1.000
_cell.length_b   1.000
_cell.length_c   1.000
_cell.angle_alpha   90.00
_cell.angle_beta   90.00
_cell.angle_gamma   90.00
#
_symmetry.space_group_name_H-M   'P 1'
#
loop_
_entity.id
_entity.type
_entity.pdbx_description
1 polymer ?
#
loop_
_entity_poly.entity_id
_entity_poly.type
_entity_poly.pdbx_seq_one_letter_code
_entity_poly.pdbx_strand_id
1 'polypeptide(L)' 'MDDAKWYFTHESDEDRLWYRIFFSMCRKFGVSWSKAGEMQKAFIEELTRINFERETAKKSAVAQPIRGFFDTEISA' A
#
# COMPACT_ATOMS: atom_id res chain seq x y z
N MET A 1 -11.49 -26.20 -13.70
CA MET A 1 -10.12 -25.64 -13.67
C MET A 1 -10.11 -24.12 -13.89
N ASP A 2 -11.22 -23.52 -14.32
CA ASP A 2 -11.29 -22.08 -14.63
C ASP A 2 -11.21 -21.16 -13.39
N ASP A 3 -11.70 -21.60 -12.22
CA ASP A 3 -11.63 -20.81 -10.98
C ASP A 3 -10.19 -20.52 -10.51
N ALA A 4 -9.28 -21.49 -10.70
CA ALA A 4 -7.89 -21.31 -10.31
C ALA A 4 -7.18 -20.28 -11.21
N LYS A 5 -7.59 -20.17 -12.48
CA LYS A 5 -6.98 -19.25 -13.45
C LYS A 5 -7.17 -17.80 -13.04
N TRP A 6 -8.31 -17.46 -12.43
CA TRP A 6 -8.61 -16.12 -11.95
C TRP A 6 -7.55 -15.60 -10.97
N TYR A 7 -7.10 -16.44 -10.03
CA TYR A 7 -6.03 -16.09 -9.08
C TYR A 7 -4.69 -15.74 -9.74
N PHE A 8 -4.41 -16.27 -10.93
CA PHE A 8 -3.15 -16.02 -11.64
C PHE A 8 -3.24 -14.91 -12.68
N THR A 9 -4.45 -14.57 -13.14
CA THR A 9 -4.65 -13.62 -14.25
C THR A 9 -5.31 -12.31 -13.86
N HIS A 10 -5.86 -12.19 -12.65
CA HIS A 10 -6.61 -11.01 -12.23
C HIS A 10 -5.76 -9.96 -11.49
N GLU A 11 -4.48 -10.23 -11.26
CA GLU A 11 -3.60 -9.28 -10.59
C GLU A 11 -3.23 -8.13 -11.54
N SER A 12 -3.70 -6.92 -11.23
CA SER A 12 -3.38 -5.72 -11.99
C SER A 12 -1.96 -5.23 -11.71
N ASP A 13 -1.43 -4.34 -12.56
CA ASP A 13 -0.14 -3.69 -12.29
C ASP A 13 -0.16 -2.81 -11.03
N GLU A 14 -1.35 -2.31 -10.65
CA GLU A 14 -1.56 -1.59 -9.40
C GLU A 14 -1.48 -2.52 -8.19
N ASP A 15 -2.11 -3.69 -8.24
CA ASP A 15 -2.03 -4.71 -7.18
C ASP A 15 -0.57 -5.13 -6.97
N ARG A 16 0.15 -5.39 -8.07
CA ARG A 16 1.58 -5.72 -8.03
C ARG A 16 2.41 -4.63 -7.39
N LEU A 17 2.17 -3.37 -7.75
CA LEU A 17 2.87 -2.23 -7.17
C LEU A 17 2.60 -2.15 -5.67
N TRP A 18 1.34 -2.28 -5.27
CA TRP A 18 0.92 -2.24 -3.88
C TRP A 18 1.59 -3.35 -3.06
N TYR A 19 1.51 -4.61 -3.50
CA TYR A 19 2.12 -5.74 -2.78
C TYR A 19 3.65 -5.61 -2.70
N ARG A 20 4.30 -5.14 -3.77
CA ARG A 20 5.75 -4.89 -3.74
C ARG A 20 6.13 -3.86 -2.68
N ILE A 21 5.38 -2.77 -2.57
CA ILE A 21 5.61 -1.74 -1.55
C ILE A 21 5.31 -2.32 -0.17
N PHE A 22 4.20 -3.01 0.01
CA PHE A 22 3.79 -3.62 1.27
C PHE A 22 4.85 -4.58 1.83
N PHE A 23 5.31 -5.54 1.03
CA PHE A 23 6.34 -6.48 1.45
C PHE A 23 7.70 -5.80 1.66
N SER A 24 7.98 -4.73 0.92
CA SER A 24 9.16 -3.89 1.16
C SER A 24 9.09 -3.20 2.52
N MET A 25 7.94 -2.62 2.89
CA MET A 25 7.74 -1.97 4.19
C MET A 25 7.80 -2.99 5.33
N CYS A 26 7.14 -4.14 5.20
CA CYS A 26 7.26 -5.24 6.17
C CYS A 26 8.72 -5.60 6.44
N ARG A 27 9.53 -5.81 5.38
CA ARG A 27 10.95 -6.14 5.52
C ARG A 27 11.77 -5.01 6.12
N LYS A 28 11.53 -3.76 5.69
CA LYS A 28 12.28 -2.58 6.15
C LYS A 28 12.17 -2.38 7.67
N PHE A 29 11.01 -2.66 8.24
CA PHE A 29 10.74 -2.46 9.67
C PHE A 29 10.72 -3.76 10.48
N GLY A 30 11.09 -4.90 9.87
CA GLY A 30 11.13 -6.20 10.55
C GLY A 30 9.75 -6.69 11.02
N VAL A 31 8.67 -6.27 10.36
CA VAL A 31 7.30 -6.64 10.73
C VAL A 31 6.92 -7.95 10.04
N SER A 32 6.72 -9.00 10.83
CA SER A 32 6.09 -10.25 10.38
C SER A 32 4.57 -10.08 10.41
N TRP A 33 3.95 -9.81 9.25
CA TRP A 33 2.52 -9.46 9.17
C TRP A 33 1.57 -10.39 9.94
N SER A 34 1.77 -11.71 9.84
CA SER A 34 0.95 -12.72 10.52
C SER A 34 1.05 -12.68 12.06
N LYS A 35 2.12 -12.10 12.60
CA LYS A 35 2.40 -11.99 14.03
C LYS A 35 2.33 -10.54 14.54
N ALA A 36 2.09 -9.59 13.64
CA ALA A 36 2.11 -8.18 13.95
C ALA A 36 0.89 -7.79 14.81
N GLY A 37 1.12 -6.97 15.82
CA GLY A 37 0.04 -6.35 16.59
C GLY A 37 -0.70 -5.28 15.77
N GLU A 38 -1.86 -4.85 16.25
CA GLU A 38 -2.72 -3.89 15.53
C GLU A 38 -1.99 -2.58 15.18
N MET A 39 -1.24 -2.01 16.12
CA MET A 39 -0.47 -0.79 15.89
C MET A 39 0.61 -0.97 14.82
N GLN A 40 1.29 -2.12 14.79
CA GLN A 40 2.30 -2.43 13.77
C GLN A 40 1.67 -2.63 12.39
N LYS A 41 0.48 -3.25 12.35
CA LYS A 41 -0.27 -3.42 11.10
C LYS A 41 -0.71 -2.08 10.53
N ALA A 42 -1.34 -1.24 11.35
CA ALA A 42 -1.76 0.11 10.97
C ALA A 42 -0.57 0.95 10.48
N PHE A 43 0.57 0.87 11.16
CA PHE A 43 1.80 1.56 10.74
C PHE A 43 2.29 1.11 9.35
N ILE A 44 2.32 -0.19 9.08
CA ILE A 44 2.74 -0.72 7.78
C ILE A 44 1.74 -0.39 6.68
N GLU A 45 0.44 -0.47 6.95
CA GLU A 45 -0.63 -0.10 6.01
C GLU A 45 -0.50 1.37 5.61
N GLU A 46 -0.29 2.25 6.58
CA GLU A 46 -0.12 3.68 6.37
C GLU A 46 1.09 3.98 5.49
N LEU A 47 2.24 3.39 5.81
CA LEU A 47 3.45 3.55 5.01
C LEU A 47 3.28 2.98 3.61
N THR A 48 2.57 1.86 3.48
CA THR A 48 2.27 1.26 2.19
C THR A 48 1.42 2.21 1.36
N ARG A 49 0.36 2.79 1.93
CA ARG A 49 -0.50 3.77 1.26
C ARG A 49 0.28 4.99 0.80
N ILE A 50 1.04 5.64 1.70
CA ILE A 50 1.81 6.85 1.38
C ILE A 50 2.83 6.57 0.26
N ASN A 51 3.53 5.44 0.29
CA ASN A 51 4.49 5.10 -0.75
C ASN A 51 3.79 4.72 -2.07
N PHE A 52 2.64 4.06 -2.01
CA PHE A 52 1.84 3.75 -3.20
C PHE A 52 1.35 5.03 -3.89
N GLU A 53 0.72 5.94 -3.14
CA GLU A 53 0.30 7.27 -3.62
C GLU A 53 1.47 8.05 -4.22
N ARG A 54 2.64 8.00 -3.59
CA ARG A 54 3.84 8.66 -4.11
C ARG A 54 4.30 8.06 -5.44
N GLU A 55 4.31 6.74 -5.57
CA GLU A 55 4.73 6.06 -6.80
C GLU A 55 3.71 6.24 -7.93
N THR A 56 2.41 6.25 -7.62
CA THR A 56 1.37 6.55 -8.62
C THR A 56 1.41 8.02 -9.04
N ALA A 57 1.63 8.95 -8.11
CA ALA A 57 1.81 10.38 -8.41
C ALA A 57 3.05 10.65 -9.27
N LYS A 58 4.15 9.89 -9.12
CA LYS A 58 5.32 9.98 -10.02
C LYS A 58 5.02 9.50 -11.44
N LYS A 59 4.14 8.50 -11.58
CA LYS A 59 3.73 7.96 -12.90
C LYS A 59 2.72 8.88 -13.58
N SER A 60 1.92 9.61 -12.80
CA SER A 60 1.03 10.65 -13.29
C SER A 60 1.81 11.92 -13.64
N ALA A 61 1.54 12.53 -14.80
CA ALA A 61 2.10 13.83 -15.15
C ALA A 61 1.51 15.00 -14.33
N VAL A 62 0.55 14.71 -13.44
CA VAL A 62 -0.13 15.68 -12.57
C VAL A 62 0.31 15.41 -11.13
N ALA A 63 0.86 16.43 -10.47
CA ALA A 63 1.18 16.39 -9.06
C ALA A 63 -0.10 16.21 -8.24
N GLN A 64 -0.30 15.03 -7.64
CA GLN A 64 -1.39 14.79 -6.71
C GLN A 64 -0.93 15.06 -5.27
N PRO A 65 -1.76 15.74 -4.46
CA PRO A 65 -1.45 15.92 -3.04
C PRO A 65 -1.46 14.56 -2.34
N ILE A 66 -0.37 14.23 -1.64
CA ILE A 66 -0.26 13.03 -0.80
C ILE A 66 -0.84 13.38 0.56
N ARG A 67 -1.77 12.58 1.06
CA ARG A 67 -2.39 12.82 2.37
C ARG A 67 -1.38 12.56 3.48
N GLY A 68 -1.14 13.54 4.35
CA GLY A 68 -0.29 13.42 5.53
C GLY A 68 -0.93 12.57 6.62
N PHE A 69 -0.10 11.91 7.43
CA PHE A 69 -0.54 11.05 8.54
C PHE A 69 -1.45 11.77 9.56
N PHE A 70 -1.15 13.04 9.84
CA PHE A 70 -1.91 13.86 10.78
C PHE A 70 -3.02 14.67 10.13
N ASP A 71 -3.20 14.55 8.81
CA ASP A 71 -4.27 15.22 8.08
C ASP A 71 -5.55 14.43 8.31
N THR A 72 -6.15 14.72 9.46
CA THR A 72 -7.53 14.37 9.77
C THR A 72 -8.37 15.43 9.08
N GLU A 73 -9.45 15.05 8.40
CA GLU A 73 -10.35 16.01 7.80
C GLU A 73 -10.89 16.95 8.89
N ILE A 74 -10.35 18.16 8.96
CA ILE A 74 -10.99 19.27 9.65
C ILE A 74 -12.08 19.74 8.68
N SER A 75 -13.17 18.98 8.60
CA SER A 75 -14.42 19.52 8.07
C SER A 75 -15.03 20.36 9.20
N ALA A 76 -15.11 21.67 8.94
CA ALA A 76 -15.73 22.69 9.77
C ALA A 76 -17.24 22.44 9.97
#